data_AF-A0AAJ0UNF2-F1
#
_entry.id   AF-A0AAJ0UNF2-F1
#
_cell.length_a   1.000
_cell.length_b   1.000
_cell.length_c   1.000
_cell.angle_alpha   90.00
_cell.angle_beta   90.00
_cell.angle_gamma   90.00
#
_symmetry.space_group_name_H-M   'P 1'
#
loop_
_entity.id
_entity.type
_entity.pdbx_description
1 polymer ?
#
loop_
_entity_poly.entity_id
_entity_poly.type
_entity_poly.pdbx_seq_one_letter_code
_entity_poly.pdbx_strand_id
1 'polypeptide(L)'
;MKEKEFRIIDKSCIVCGRKLKIKLYEDGSYRNGQYFGVLNVPVGRGKDRKIGAARLGNMKCDVFEWTGRKMKAEYWECDECFDEA
;
A
#
# COMPACT_ATOMS: atom_id res chain seq x y z
N MET A 1 -18.11 23.84 -18.19
CA MET A 1 -16.88 23.30 -17.56
C MET A 1 -16.55 22.03 -18.32
N LYS A 2 -15.35 21.89 -18.90
CA LYS A 2 -14.98 20.65 -19.61
C LYS A 2 -14.79 19.55 -18.57
N GLU A 3 -15.42 18.40 -18.78
CA GLU A 3 -15.12 17.21 -17.99
C GLU A 3 -13.65 16.85 -18.22
N LYS A 4 -12.89 16.68 -17.14
CA LYS A 4 -11.50 16.22 -17.24
C LYS A 4 -11.50 14.79 -17.76
N GLU A 5 -10.67 14.50 -18.75
CA GLU A 5 -10.48 13.13 -19.23
C GLU A 5 -9.92 12.25 -18.09
N PHE A 6 -10.46 11.03 -17.99
CA PHE A 6 -10.06 10.05 -16.99
C PHE A 6 -10.11 8.65 -17.58
N ARG A 7 -9.32 7.75 -17.00
CA ARG A 7 -9.44 6.31 -17.21
C ARG A 7 -9.82 5.61 -15.91
N ILE A 8 -10.48 4.48 -16.04
CA ILE A 8 -10.75 3.61 -14.89
C ILE A 8 -9.62 2.59 -14.79
N ILE A 9 -9.07 2.44 -13.59
CA ILE A 9 -8.17 1.35 -13.24
C ILE A 9 -8.79 0.51 -12.14
N ASP A 10 -8.68 -0.82 -12.28
CA ASP A 10 -9.17 -1.75 -11.28
C ASP A 10 -8.07 -2.04 -10.26
N LYS A 11 -8.41 -1.87 -8.98
CA LYS A 11 -7.57 -2.20 -7.83
C LYS A 11 -8.35 -3.06 -6.84
N SER A 12 -7.69 -3.52 -5.78
CA SER A 12 -8.34 -4.26 -4.70
C SER A 12 -7.90 -3.65 -3.38
N CYS A 13 -8.86 -3.42 -2.48
CA CYS A 13 -8.56 -3.00 -1.12
C CYS A 13 -7.74 -4.09 -0.42
N ILE A 14 -6.61 -3.72 0.18
CA ILE A 14 -5.73 -4.68 0.84
C ILE A 14 -6.26 -5.14 2.20
N VAL A 15 -7.13 -4.35 2.84
CA VAL A 15 -7.76 -4.67 4.13
C VAL A 15 -8.92 -5.64 3.95
N CYS A 16 -9.91 -5.28 3.12
CA CYS A 16 -11.16 -6.06 2.99
C CYS A 16 -11.29 -6.85 1.68
N GLY A 17 -10.35 -6.71 0.73
CA GLY A 17 -10.37 -7.42 -0.56
C GLY A 17 -11.36 -6.88 -1.61
N ARG A 18 -12.17 -5.87 -1.28
CA ARG A 18 -13.16 -5.29 -2.20
C ARG A 18 -12.50 -4.76 -3.48
N LYS A 19 -13.12 -5.02 -4.64
CA LYS A 19 -12.68 -4.46 -5.92
C LYS A 19 -12.97 -2.96 -5.98
N LEU A 20 -11.96 -2.18 -6.38
CA LEU A 20 -12.02 -0.73 -6.47
C LEU A 20 -11.94 -0.30 -7.93
N LYS A 21 -12.79 0.64 -8.32
CA LYS A 21 -12.75 1.28 -9.65
C LYS A 21 -12.25 2.71 -9.48
N ILE A 22 -10.94 2.87 -9.56
CA ILE A 22 -10.28 4.17 -9.36
C ILE A 22 -10.42 4.99 -10.64
N LYS A 23 -10.90 6.22 -10.51
CA LYS A 23 -10.86 7.21 -11.60
C LYS A 23 -9.50 7.90 -11.54
N LEU A 24 -8.66 7.68 -12.54
CA LEU A 24 -7.34 8.32 -12.65
C LEU A 24 -7.39 9.37 -13.76
N TYR A 25 -7.12 10.62 -13.39
CA TYR A 25 -7.07 11.76 -14.30
C TYR A 25 -5.67 11.91 -14.90
N GLU A 26 -5.56 12.61 -16.03
CA GLU A 26 -4.26 12.81 -16.71
C GLU A 26 -3.23 13.59 -15.88
N ASP A 27 -3.71 14.46 -14.98
CA ASP A 27 -2.87 15.21 -14.04
C ASP A 27 -2.33 14.35 -12.88
N GLY A 28 -2.64 13.06 -12.86
CA GLY A 28 -2.23 12.11 -11.83
C GLY A 28 -3.10 12.12 -10.57
N SER A 29 -4.06 13.05 -10.46
CA SER A 29 -5.07 12.99 -9.39
C SER A 29 -6.00 11.79 -9.59
N TYR A 30 -6.61 11.32 -8.50
CA TYR A 30 -7.49 10.16 -8.54
C TYR A 30 -8.65 10.25 -7.54
N ARG A 31 -9.66 9.38 -7.72
CA ARG A 31 -10.84 9.25 -6.83
C ARG A 31 -11.27 7.79 -6.67
N ASN A 32 -12.05 7.52 -5.62
CA ASN A 32 -12.67 6.24 -5.25
C ASN A 32 -11.72 5.19 -4.65
N GLY A 33 -10.77 5.63 -3.82
CA GLY A 33 -9.85 4.80 -3.06
C GLY A 33 -8.71 5.65 -2.50
N GLN A 34 -7.87 5.04 -1.67
CA GLN A 34 -6.74 5.69 -1.02
C GLN A 34 -5.44 4.95 -1.34
N TYR A 35 -4.45 5.66 -1.87
CA TYR A 35 -3.16 5.11 -2.26
C TYR A 35 -2.07 5.50 -1.27
N PHE A 36 -1.37 4.49 -0.74
CA PHE A 36 -0.32 4.67 0.27
C PHE A 36 1.10 4.45 -0.27
N GLY A 37 1.23 4.19 -1.56
CA GLY A 37 2.52 3.91 -2.19
C GLY A 37 2.74 2.43 -2.52
N VAL A 38 4.00 2.08 -2.74
CA VAL A 38 4.42 0.74 -3.11
C VAL A 38 5.12 0.09 -1.93
N LEU A 39 4.59 -1.04 -1.46
CA LEU A 39 5.22 -1.84 -0.43
C LEU A 39 6.13 -2.91 -1.05
N ASN A 40 7.22 -3.22 -0.34
CA ASN A 40 8.04 -4.39 -0.61
C ASN A 40 7.51 -5.55 0.23
N VAL A 41 6.69 -6.40 -0.39
CA VAL A 41 6.06 -7.55 0.27
C VAL A 41 7.03 -8.74 0.23
N PRO A 42 7.42 -9.30 1.40
CA PRO A 42 8.21 -10.52 1.43
C PRO A 42 7.41 -11.70 0.86
N VAL A 43 8.00 -12.43 -0.07
CA VAL A 43 7.36 -13.58 -0.72
C VAL A 43 8.31 -14.78 -0.82
N GLY A 44 7.74 -15.98 -0.82
CA GLY A 44 8.48 -17.23 -0.93
C GLY A 44 9.25 -17.58 0.33
N ARG A 45 10.39 -18.28 0.16
CA ARG A 45 11.24 -18.72 1.27
C ARG A 45 12.32 -17.68 1.58
N GLY A 46 12.59 -17.49 2.87
CA GLY A 46 13.59 -16.58 3.38
C GLY A 46 13.65 -16.68 4.90
N LYS A 47 14.49 -15.84 5.50
CA LYS A 47 14.60 -15.71 6.96
C LYS A 47 14.59 -14.24 7.35
N ASP A 48 14.04 -13.95 8.51
CA ASP A 48 14.22 -12.66 9.15
C ASP A 48 15.63 -12.59 9.73
N ARG A 49 16.38 -11.56 9.31
CA ARG A 49 17.71 -11.27 9.83
C ARG A 49 17.63 -9.98 10.63
N LYS A 50 17.95 -10.03 11.92
CA LYS A 50 18.08 -8.82 12.74
C LYS A 50 19.19 -7.94 12.17
N ILE A 51 18.86 -6.72 11.79
CA ILE A 51 19.80 -5.73 11.25
C ILE A 51 20.08 -4.59 12.23
N GLY A 52 19.27 -4.46 13.29
CA GLY A 52 19.50 -3.43 14.29
C GLY A 52 18.39 -3.37 15.33
N ALA A 53 18.28 -2.22 15.98
CA ALA A 53 17.19 -1.87 16.87
C ALA A 53 16.84 -0.38 16.68
N ALA A 54 15.56 -0.07 16.80
CA ALA A 54 15.02 1.28 16.70
C ALA A 54 14.22 1.60 17.97
N ARG A 55 14.00 2.90 18.22
CA ARG A 55 13.07 3.36 19.27
C ARG A 55 11.80 3.88 18.63
N LEU A 56 10.67 3.39 19.12
CA LEU A 56 9.32 3.89 18.85
C LEU A 56 8.80 4.49 20.16
N GLY A 57 9.04 5.80 20.33
CA GLY A 57 8.86 6.47 21.62
C GLY A 57 9.77 5.86 22.69
N ASN A 58 9.16 5.40 23.79
CA ASN A 58 9.88 4.75 24.89
C ASN A 58 10.14 3.25 24.66
N MET A 59 9.58 2.67 23.60
CA MET A 59 9.74 1.25 23.29
C MET A 59 10.98 1.02 22.42
N LYS A 60 11.81 0.05 22.80
CA LYS A 60 12.92 -0.42 21.97
C LYS A 60 12.47 -1.64 21.17
N CYS A 61 12.57 -1.55 19.86
CA CYS A 61 12.15 -2.59 18.92
C CYS A 61 13.36 -3.11 18.15
N ASP A 62 13.45 -4.42 17.96
CA ASP A 62 14.43 -4.98 17.05
C ASP A 62 13.98 -4.78 15.60
N VAL A 63 14.91 -4.40 14.73
CA VAL A 63 14.66 -4.18 13.30
C VAL A 63 15.17 -5.39 12.54
N PHE A 64 14.29 -6.01 11.77
CA PHE A 64 14.59 -7.18 10.96
C PHE A 64 14.48 -6.86 9.48
N GLU A 65 15.30 -7.54 8.69
CA GLU A 65 15.22 -7.55 7.25
C GLU A 65 14.90 -8.96 6.74
N TRP A 66 13.88 -9.07 5.90
CA TRP A 66 13.61 -10.28 5.14
C TRP A 66 14.71 -10.51 4.09
N THR A 67 15.37 -11.67 4.19
CA THR A 67 16.47 -12.08 3.29
C THR A 67 16.00 -12.79 2.01
N GLY A 68 14.73 -13.17 1.94
CA GLY A 68 14.17 -13.84 0.77
C GLY A 68 13.76 -12.86 -0.34
N ARG A 69 13.01 -13.37 -1.32
CA ARG A 69 12.47 -12.54 -2.40
C ARG A 69 11.48 -11.53 -1.85
N LYS A 70 11.51 -10.31 -2.41
CA LYS A 70 10.51 -9.27 -2.17
C LYS A 70 9.83 -8.96 -3.50
N MET A 71 8.52 -8.71 -3.47
CA MET A 71 7.79 -8.17 -4.61
C MET A 71 7.30 -6.77 -4.30
N LYS A 72 7.19 -5.93 -5.32
CA LYS A 72 6.59 -4.62 -5.21
C LYS A 72 5.10 -4.73 -5.48
N ALA A 73 4.28 -4.22 -4.57
CA ALA A 73 2.84 -4.15 -4.73
C ALA A 73 2.34 -2.77 -4.29
N GLU A 74 1.45 -2.19 -5.08
CA GLU A 74 0.74 -0.97 -4.68
C GLU A 74 -0.20 -1.27 -3.51
N TYR A 75 -0.23 -0.38 -2.52
CA TYR A 75 -1.13 -0.46 -1.38
C TYR A 75 -2.32 0.48 -1.59
N TRP A 76 -3.50 -0.12 -1.68
CA TRP A 76 -4.76 0.56 -1.89
C TRP A 76 -5.79 0.16 -0.83
N GLU A 77 -6.56 1.13 -0.35
CA GLU A 77 -7.70 0.91 0.52
C GLU A 77 -8.97 1.54 -0.05
N CYS A 78 -10.13 0.99 0.31
CA CYS A 78 -11.41 1.69 0.11
C CYS A 78 -11.61 2.73 1.21
N ASP A 79 -12.45 3.72 0.92
CA ASP A 79 -12.75 4.82 1.84
C ASP A 79 -13.21 4.30 3.22
N GLU A 80 -14.07 3.28 3.26
CA GLU A 80 -14.51 2.65 4.53
C GLU A 80 -13.34 2.11 5.39
N CYS A 81 -12.34 1.45 4.78
CA CYS A 81 -11.23 0.90 5.55
C CYS A 81 -10.21 1.96 5.93
N PHE A 82 -10.08 3.01 5.10
CA PHE A 82 -9.24 4.15 5.39
C PHE A 82 -9.77 4.95 6.59
N ASP A 83 -11.08 5.17 6.63
CA ASP A 83 -11.72 5.98 7.67
C ASP A 83 -11.79 5.26 9.04
N GLU A 84 -11.57 3.94 9.07
CA GLU A 84 -11.49 3.13 10.30
C GLU A 84 -10.10 3.15 10.97
N ALA A 85 -9.07 3.66 10.30
CA ALA A 85 -7.67 3.64 10.75
C ALA A 85 -7.29 4.86 11.61
#